data_AF-A0A7Y5EAE1-F1
#
_entry.id   AF-A0A7Y5EAE1-F1
#
_cell.length_a   1.000
_cell.length_b   1.000
_cell.length_c   1.000
_cell.angle_alpha   90.00
_cell.angle_beta   90.00
_cell.angle_gamma   90.00
#
_symmetry.space_group_name_H-M   'P 1'
#
loop_
_entity.id
_entity.type
_entity.pdbx_description
1 polymer ?
#
loop_
_entity_poly.entity_id
_entity_poly.type
_entity_poly.pdbx_seq_one_letter_code
_entity_poly.pdbx_strand_id
1 'polypeptide(L)'
;MLPVALGGLALTVGVERLLVPRPALRRPADCWMLHAGLWCVGLGLLYALTARPLFSGVNLLLLWLLIVLVSNSKYHSLREPFVCADFEYFSDAVKFPRLYLPFFGFGKAALLAVGFLVYLWAGLSFEVPGARLAALLPLAVGLGLLRLGRRQVQPSFDAERDVRDWGLAASLWRYFWAARAPVDRAGLGSPFAGEPVPASSPAKAAAASGFGQPTSLPDLVSVQSESFFDVRDLWP
;
A
#
# COMPACT_ATOMS: atom_id res chain seq x y z
N MET A 1 1.74 27.41 -9.09
CA MET A 1 1.27 26.42 -8.10
C MET A 1 -0.12 25.88 -8.40
N LEU A 2 -1.14 26.73 -8.31
CA LEU A 2 -2.53 26.31 -8.54
C LEU A 2 -2.78 25.53 -9.84
N PRO A 3 -2.27 25.92 -11.03
CA PRO A 3 -2.49 25.14 -12.25
C PRO A 3 -1.86 23.74 -12.18
N VAL A 4 -0.68 23.62 -11.56
CA VAL A 4 -0.02 22.32 -11.36
C VAL A 4 -0.79 21.46 -10.36
N ALA A 5 -1.31 22.06 -9.29
CA ALA A 5 -2.11 21.35 -8.30
C ALA A 5 -3.41 20.81 -8.91
N LEU A 6 -4.16 21.64 -9.65
CA LEU A 6 -5.42 21.22 -10.27
C LEU A 6 -5.21 20.28 -11.45
N GLY A 7 -4.28 20.61 -12.35
CA GLY A 7 -3.96 19.77 -13.51
C GLY A 7 -3.40 18.42 -13.09
N GLY A 8 -2.48 18.40 -12.13
CA GLY A 8 -1.93 17.16 -11.57
C GLY A 8 -2.98 16.34 -10.84
N LEU A 9 -3.89 16.96 -10.07
CA LEU A 9 -5.01 16.25 -9.46
C LEU A 9 -5.88 15.57 -10.52
N ALA A 10 -6.27 16.28 -11.59
CA ALA A 10 -7.03 15.69 -12.68
C ALA A 10 -6.27 14.53 -13.36
N LEU A 11 -4.95 14.68 -13.58
CA LEU A 11 -4.10 13.63 -14.12
C LEU A 11 -4.04 12.41 -13.19
N THR A 12 -3.97 12.57 -11.86
CA THR A 12 -4.00 11.42 -10.94
C THR A 12 -5.30 10.63 -11.05
N VAL A 13 -6.43 11.28 -11.29
CA VAL A 13 -7.72 10.60 -11.54
C VAL A 13 -7.68 9.83 -12.86
N GLY A 14 -7.10 10.43 -13.90
CA GLY A 14 -6.86 9.78 -15.18
C GLY A 14 -5.97 8.54 -15.05
N VAL A 15 -4.87 8.66 -14.29
CA VAL A 15 -3.96 7.54 -13.98
C VAL A 15 -4.67 6.44 -13.18
N GLU A 16 -5.52 6.79 -12.21
CA GLU A 16 -6.36 5.78 -11.50
C GLU A 16 -7.29 5.01 -12.45
N ARG A 17 -7.63 5.54 -13.65
CA ARG A 17 -8.44 4.79 -14.63
C ARG A 17 -7.69 3.61 -15.25
N LEU A 18 -6.35 3.62 -15.16
CA LEU A 18 -5.51 2.52 -15.63
C LEU A 18 -5.51 1.35 -14.64
N LEU A 19 -5.98 1.54 -13.41
CA LEU A 19 -5.97 0.53 -12.36
C LEU A 19 -6.94 -0.63 -12.68
N VAL A 20 -6.55 -1.84 -12.28
CA VAL A 20 -7.40 -3.04 -12.31
C VAL A 20 -7.55 -3.57 -10.87
N PRO A 21 -8.77 -3.65 -10.31
CA PRO A 21 -10.06 -3.22 -10.88
C PRO A 21 -10.16 -1.70 -11.04
N ARG A 22 -10.92 -1.25 -12.05
CA ARG A 22 -11.11 0.19 -12.30
C ARG A 22 -12.01 0.81 -11.22
N PRO A 23 -11.54 1.84 -10.48
CA PRO A 23 -12.35 2.48 -9.46
C PRO A 23 -13.55 3.22 -10.06
N ALA A 24 -14.67 3.28 -9.35
CA ALA A 24 -15.81 4.12 -9.75
C ALA A 24 -15.45 5.62 -9.64
N LEU A 25 -15.92 6.44 -10.58
CA LEU A 25 -15.85 7.91 -10.44
C LEU A 25 -16.89 8.41 -9.43
N ARG A 26 -18.03 7.72 -9.33
CA ARG A 26 -19.05 7.96 -8.32
C ARG A 26 -18.63 7.25 -7.04
N ARG A 27 -17.89 7.96 -6.19
CA ARG A 27 -17.45 7.50 -4.87
C ARG A 27 -17.78 8.54 -3.80
N PRO A 28 -17.90 8.14 -2.52
CA PRO A 28 -18.19 9.06 -1.42
C PRO A 28 -17.26 10.28 -1.39
N ALA A 29 -17.78 11.43 -0.95
CA ALA A 29 -17.03 12.69 -0.95
C ALA A 29 -15.75 12.60 -0.09
N ASP A 30 -15.79 11.85 1.01
CA ASP A 30 -14.63 11.59 1.86
C ASP A 30 -13.49 10.86 1.12
N CYS A 31 -13.80 9.95 0.19
CA CYS A 31 -12.78 9.33 -0.66
C CYS A 31 -12.10 10.35 -1.57
N TRP A 32 -12.87 11.28 -2.14
CA TRP A 32 -12.31 12.38 -2.93
C TRP A 32 -11.46 13.34 -2.11
N MET A 33 -11.86 13.61 -0.86
CA MET A 33 -11.09 14.43 0.07
C MET A 33 -9.78 13.76 0.45
N LEU A 34 -9.78 12.44 0.67
CA LEU A 34 -8.54 11.68 0.92
C LEU A 34 -7.61 11.72 -0.30
N HIS A 35 -8.16 11.52 -1.51
CA HIS A 35 -7.39 11.57 -2.76
C HIS A 35 -6.74 12.94 -3.00
N ALA A 36 -7.56 14.00 -2.96
CA ALA A 36 -7.08 15.37 -3.12
C ALA A 36 -6.14 15.79 -1.98
N GLY A 37 -6.43 15.36 -0.75
CA GLY A 37 -5.60 15.60 0.42
C GLY A 37 -4.21 15.00 0.28
N LEU A 38 -4.12 13.74 -0.13
CA LEU A 38 -2.85 13.04 -0.32
C LEU A 38 -2.03 13.69 -1.45
N TRP A 39 -2.67 14.05 -2.55
CA TRP A 39 -2.04 14.81 -3.64
C TRP A 39 -1.50 16.16 -3.17
N CYS A 40 -2.31 16.96 -2.46
CA CYS A 40 -1.90 18.28 -1.96
C CYS A 40 -0.76 18.20 -0.94
N VAL A 41 -0.80 17.23 0.00
CA VAL A 41 0.29 17.02 0.95
C VAL A 41 1.56 16.58 0.23
N GLY A 42 1.48 15.59 -0.66
CA GLY A 42 2.64 15.14 -1.44
C GLY A 42 3.26 16.28 -2.25
N LEU A 43 2.42 17.07 -2.94
CA LEU A 43 2.88 18.19 -3.75
C LEU A 43 3.55 19.25 -2.89
N GLY A 44 2.96 19.56 -1.73
CA GLY A 44 3.51 20.50 -0.77
C GLY A 44 4.87 20.06 -0.23
N LEU A 45 5.03 18.78 0.13
CA LEU A 45 6.30 18.22 0.61
C LEU A 45 7.38 18.24 -0.46
N LEU A 46 7.10 17.74 -1.68
CA LEU A 46 8.07 17.78 -2.78
C LEU A 46 8.41 19.23 -3.18
N TYR A 47 7.43 20.13 -3.14
CA TYR A 47 7.69 21.53 -3.43
C TYR A 47 8.54 22.20 -2.36
N ALA A 48 8.31 21.91 -1.08
CA ALA A 48 9.15 22.42 0.00
C ALA A 48 10.63 22.02 -0.19
N LEU A 49 10.87 20.82 -0.70
CA LEU A 49 12.21 20.30 -0.99
C LEU A 49 12.84 20.94 -2.23
N THR A 50 12.10 21.00 -3.35
CA THR A 50 12.66 21.37 -4.66
C THR A 50 12.50 22.85 -5.00
N ALA A 51 11.60 23.55 -4.32
CA ALA A 51 11.13 24.90 -4.65
C ALA A 51 10.62 25.05 -6.09
N ARG A 52 10.24 23.96 -6.78
CA ARG A 52 9.88 23.94 -8.20
C ARG A 52 8.51 23.27 -8.44
N PRO A 53 7.46 24.01 -8.87
CA PRO A 53 6.10 23.47 -9.00
C PRO A 53 5.98 22.27 -9.95
N LEU A 54 6.38 22.44 -11.21
CA LEU A 54 6.19 21.44 -12.26
C LEU A 54 7.02 20.21 -11.96
N PHE A 55 8.29 20.39 -11.60
CA PHE A 55 9.16 19.29 -11.20
C PHE A 55 8.57 18.49 -10.04
N SER A 56 8.03 19.15 -9.01
CA SER A 56 7.36 18.46 -7.89
C SER A 56 6.11 17.69 -8.34
N GLY A 57 5.25 18.32 -9.15
CA GLY A 57 4.02 17.71 -9.64
C GLY A 57 4.28 16.50 -10.54
N VAL A 58 5.27 16.60 -11.43
CA VAL A 58 5.67 15.49 -12.32
C VAL A 58 6.23 14.33 -11.51
N ASN A 59 7.15 14.57 -10.57
CA ASN A 59 7.69 13.51 -9.71
C ASN A 59 6.61 12.82 -8.89
N LEU A 60 5.65 13.58 -8.33
CA LEU A 60 4.54 13.00 -7.59
C LEU A 60 3.61 12.18 -8.50
N LEU A 61 3.33 12.65 -9.72
CA LEU A 61 2.54 11.91 -10.69
C LEU A 61 3.24 10.64 -11.15
N LEU A 62 4.57 10.67 -11.35
CA LEU A 62 5.37 9.49 -11.66
C LEU A 62 5.34 8.47 -10.52
N LEU A 63 5.43 8.92 -9.27
CA LEU A 63 5.27 8.06 -8.11
C LEU A 63 3.87 7.42 -8.07
N TRP A 64 2.82 8.22 -8.31
CA TRP A 64 1.45 7.72 -8.36
C TRP A 64 1.24 6.69 -9.48
N LEU A 65 1.77 6.98 -10.68
CA LEU A 65 1.76 6.09 -11.82
C LEU A 65 2.50 4.78 -11.51
N LEU A 66 3.67 4.85 -10.86
CA LEU A 66 4.41 3.67 -10.45
C LEU A 66 3.57 2.76 -9.54
N ILE A 67 2.89 3.34 -8.53
CA ILE A 67 2.00 2.57 -7.65
C ILE A 67 0.89 1.88 -8.45
N VAL A 68 0.29 2.57 -9.43
CA VAL A 68 -0.74 1.98 -10.30
C VAL A 68 -0.18 0.84 -11.18
N LEU A 69 1.01 1.01 -11.77
CA LEU A 69 1.66 -0.05 -12.56
C LEU A 69 1.98 -1.27 -11.70
N VAL A 70 2.53 -1.04 -10.52
CA VAL A 70 2.81 -2.09 -9.54
C VAL A 70 1.53 -2.82 -9.16
N SER A 71 0.45 -2.09 -8.86
CA SER A 71 -0.84 -2.69 -8.55
C SER A 71 -1.37 -3.53 -9.69
N ASN A 72 -1.24 -3.08 -10.94
CA ASN A 72 -1.68 -3.84 -12.10
C ASN A 72 -0.84 -5.09 -12.34
N SER A 73 0.47 -5.00 -12.14
CA SER A 73 1.38 -6.15 -12.20
C SER A 73 1.02 -7.18 -11.13
N LYS A 74 0.79 -6.71 -9.89
CA LYS A 74 0.35 -7.53 -8.76
C LYS A 74 -0.98 -8.22 -9.09
N TYR A 75 -1.95 -7.48 -9.60
CA TYR A 75 -3.25 -8.02 -9.99
C TYR A 75 -3.13 -9.06 -11.11
N HIS A 76 -2.23 -8.87 -12.07
CA HIS A 76 -2.03 -9.83 -13.15
C HIS A 76 -1.48 -11.18 -12.63
N SER A 77 -0.55 -11.13 -11.67
CA SER A 77 0.09 -12.33 -11.11
C SER A 77 -0.70 -12.99 -9.98
N LEU A 78 -1.27 -12.20 -9.07
CA LEU A 78 -1.88 -12.67 -7.81
C LEU A 78 -3.39 -12.52 -7.76
N ARG A 79 -4.01 -11.86 -8.75
CA ARG A 79 -5.45 -11.54 -8.78
C ARG A 79 -5.95 -10.72 -7.59
N GLU A 80 -5.05 -9.99 -6.94
CA GLU A 80 -5.38 -9.05 -5.87
C GLU A 80 -4.79 -7.66 -6.15
N PRO A 81 -5.51 -6.58 -5.81
CA PRO A 81 -4.99 -5.22 -5.96
C PRO A 81 -3.99 -4.86 -4.86
N PHE A 82 -3.32 -3.74 -5.05
CA PHE A 82 -2.33 -3.23 -4.11
C PHE A 82 -2.98 -2.70 -2.82
N VAL A 83 -2.49 -3.18 -1.67
CA VAL A 83 -2.98 -2.83 -0.34
C VAL A 83 -1.86 -2.23 0.52
N CYS A 84 -2.23 -1.58 1.62
CA CYS A 84 -1.26 -0.90 2.48
C CYS A 84 -0.16 -1.83 3.03
N ALA A 85 -0.46 -3.11 3.25
CA ALA A 85 0.52 -4.09 3.75
C ALA A 85 1.66 -4.34 2.74
N ASP A 86 1.41 -4.17 1.44
CA ASP A 86 2.42 -4.40 0.41
C ASP A 86 3.60 -3.44 0.51
N PHE A 87 3.41 -2.25 1.10
CA PHE A 87 4.49 -1.28 1.28
C PHE A 87 5.64 -1.80 2.15
N GLU A 88 5.38 -2.74 3.06
CA GLU A 88 6.43 -3.36 3.86
C GLU A 88 7.37 -4.18 2.98
N TYR A 89 6.82 -5.01 2.09
CA TYR A 89 7.60 -5.76 1.11
C TYR A 89 8.33 -4.87 0.10
N PHE A 90 7.70 -3.78 -0.33
CA PHE A 90 8.36 -2.79 -1.21
C PHE A 90 9.56 -2.12 -0.54
N SER A 91 9.45 -1.80 0.75
CA SER A 91 10.58 -1.24 1.49
C SER A 91 11.76 -2.20 1.54
N ASP A 92 11.50 -3.50 1.66
CA ASP A 92 12.55 -4.51 1.71
C ASP A 92 13.23 -4.69 0.35
N ALA A 93 12.49 -4.56 -0.75
CA ALA A 93 13.07 -4.56 -2.09
C ALA A 93 14.09 -3.43 -2.30
N VAL A 94 13.83 -2.24 -1.73
CA VAL A 94 14.75 -1.10 -1.78
C VAL A 94 15.96 -1.30 -0.87
N LYS A 95 15.80 -1.94 0.29
CA LYS A 95 16.91 -2.23 1.23
C LYS A 95 17.91 -3.24 0.67
N PHE A 96 17.45 -4.18 -0.15
CA PHE A 96 18.27 -5.26 -0.69
C PHE A 96 18.37 -5.20 -2.23
N PRO A 97 18.95 -4.13 -2.81
CA PRO A 97 18.96 -3.91 -4.26
C PRO A 97 19.76 -4.98 -5.02
N ARG A 98 20.71 -5.65 -4.36
CA ARG A 98 21.48 -6.77 -4.93
C ARG A 98 20.60 -7.96 -5.33
N LEU A 99 19.42 -8.11 -4.73
CA LEU A 99 18.49 -9.18 -5.07
C LEU A 99 17.72 -8.88 -6.38
N TYR A 100 17.61 -7.61 -6.79
CA TYR A 100 16.75 -7.21 -7.93
C TYR A 100 17.54 -6.69 -9.14
N LEU A 101 18.67 -6.00 -8.93
CA LEU A 101 19.52 -5.44 -9.99
C LEU A 101 20.06 -6.48 -11.01
N PRO A 102 20.47 -7.70 -10.61
CA PRO A 102 20.99 -8.69 -11.54
C PRO A 102 19.96 -9.09 -12.62
N PHE A 103 18.67 -9.14 -12.26
CA PHE A 103 17.59 -9.52 -13.18
C PHE A 103 17.25 -8.42 -14.19
N PHE A 104 17.59 -7.17 -13.89
CA PHE A 104 17.33 -6.03 -14.78
C PHE A 104 18.40 -5.90 -15.88
N GLY A 105 19.61 -6.39 -15.62
CA GLY A 105 20.77 -6.30 -16.52
C GLY A 105 21.49 -4.95 -16.43
N PHE A 106 22.83 -4.98 -16.36
CA PHE A 106 23.67 -3.79 -16.13
C PHE A 106 23.50 -2.69 -17.18
N GLY A 107 23.36 -3.06 -18.47
CA GLY A 107 23.19 -2.07 -19.55
C GLY A 107 21.88 -1.29 -19.44
N LYS A 108 20.76 -1.97 -19.18
CA LYS A 108 19.45 -1.33 -18.96
C LYS A 108 19.47 -0.47 -17.70
N ALA A 109 20.11 -0.96 -16.63
CA ALA A 109 20.27 -0.20 -15.39
C ALA A 109 21.09 1.08 -15.60
N ALA A 110 22.22 1.01 -16.32
CA ALA A 110 23.06 2.16 -16.63
C ALA A 110 22.31 3.19 -17.49
N LEU A 111 21.62 2.74 -18.54
CA LEU A 111 20.81 3.61 -19.39
C LEU A 111 19.72 4.33 -18.59
N LEU A 112 19.02 3.61 -17.71
CA LEU A 112 17.96 4.17 -16.87
C LEU A 112 18.52 5.16 -15.84
N ALA A 113 19.70 4.87 -15.27
CA ALA A 113 20.40 5.79 -14.37
C ALA A 113 20.81 7.09 -15.09
N VAL A 114 21.39 6.99 -16.30
CA VAL A 114 21.74 8.17 -17.10
C VAL A 114 20.49 8.98 -17.46
N GLY A 115 19.42 8.31 -17.91
CA GLY A 115 18.15 8.96 -18.21
C GLY A 115 17.56 9.70 -16.99
N PHE A 116 17.63 9.09 -15.81
CA PHE A 116 17.22 9.72 -14.56
C PHE A 116 18.05 10.95 -14.21
N LEU A 117 19.39 10.88 -14.37
CA LEU A 117 20.27 12.04 -14.15
C LEU A 117 19.96 13.19 -15.12
N VAL A 118 19.74 12.89 -16.40
CA VAL A 118 19.36 13.90 -17.41
C VAL A 118 18.01 14.52 -17.05
N TYR A 119 17.04 13.73 -16.61
CA TYR A 119 15.74 14.22 -16.13
C TYR A 119 15.88 15.14 -14.92
N LEU A 120 16.68 14.76 -13.91
CA LEU A 120 16.94 15.60 -12.74
C LEU A 120 17.62 16.90 -13.14
N TRP A 121 18.66 16.83 -13.98
CA TRP A 121 19.37 18.00 -14.48
C TRP A 121 18.42 18.95 -15.23
N ALA A 122 17.57 18.43 -16.12
CA ALA A 122 16.59 19.23 -16.85
C ALA A 122 15.58 19.89 -15.90
N GLY A 123 14.99 19.13 -14.98
CA GLY A 123 14.02 19.66 -14.01
C GLY A 123 14.60 20.72 -13.08
N LEU A 124 15.87 20.58 -12.70
CA LEU A 124 16.58 21.54 -11.86
C LEU A 124 17.21 22.72 -12.62
N SER A 125 17.36 22.63 -13.94
CA SER A 125 17.97 23.71 -14.74
C SER A 125 16.93 24.60 -15.43
N PHE A 126 15.84 24.03 -15.95
CA PHE A 126 14.88 24.79 -16.78
C PHE A 126 13.79 25.51 -15.98
N GLU A 127 13.37 24.96 -14.84
CA GLU A 127 12.34 25.61 -14.02
C GLU A 127 12.96 26.71 -13.14
N VAL A 128 12.24 27.80 -12.89
CA VAL A 128 12.72 28.83 -11.94
C VAL A 128 12.20 28.47 -10.54
N PRO A 129 13.07 28.44 -9.50
CA PRO A 129 12.62 28.17 -8.15
C PRO A 129 11.71 29.29 -7.64
N GLY A 130 10.58 28.93 -7.04
CA GLY A 130 9.66 29.86 -6.37
C GLY A 130 9.91 29.95 -4.86
N ALA A 131 9.08 30.74 -4.17
CA ALA A 131 9.14 30.87 -2.73
C ALA A 131 8.71 29.57 -2.02
N ARG A 132 9.62 28.94 -1.26
CA ARG A 132 9.33 27.70 -0.52
C ARG A 132 8.14 27.80 0.44
N LEU A 133 7.86 28.99 0.97
CA LEU A 133 6.69 29.24 1.81
C LEU A 133 5.36 28.99 1.07
N ALA A 134 5.35 29.04 -0.26
CA ALA A 134 4.18 28.67 -1.05
C ALA A 134 3.82 27.17 -0.91
N ALA A 135 4.68 26.34 -0.31
CA ALA A 135 4.38 24.96 0.09
C ALA A 135 3.34 24.89 1.22
N LEU A 136 3.26 25.92 2.08
CA LEU A 136 2.39 25.90 3.25
C LEU A 136 0.91 25.83 2.85
N LEU A 137 0.53 26.46 1.75
CA LEU A 137 -0.85 26.46 1.27
C LEU A 137 -1.34 25.05 0.86
N PRO A 138 -0.70 24.33 -0.09
CA PRO A 138 -1.11 22.97 -0.42
C PRO A 138 -0.94 22.01 0.76
N LEU A 139 0.03 22.21 1.66
CA LEU A 139 0.14 21.43 2.89
C LEU A 139 -1.07 21.65 3.81
N ALA A 140 -1.42 22.90 4.10
CA ALA A 140 -2.54 23.22 4.98
C ALA A 140 -3.88 22.72 4.40
N VAL A 141 -4.11 22.96 3.10
CA VAL A 141 -5.30 22.45 2.39
C VAL A 141 -5.32 20.92 2.40
N GLY A 142 -4.19 20.29 2.09
CA GLY A 142 -4.08 18.83 2.04
C GLY A 142 -4.34 18.19 3.40
N LEU A 143 -3.73 18.69 4.47
CA LEU A 143 -3.97 18.23 5.84
C LEU A 143 -5.41 18.46 6.28
N GLY A 144 -6.01 19.60 5.90
CA GLY A 144 -7.43 19.88 6.14
C GLY A 144 -8.34 18.85 5.46
N LEU A 145 -8.09 18.55 4.18
CA LEU A 145 -8.82 17.54 3.42
C LEU A 145 -8.65 16.13 3.99
N LEU A 146 -7.42 15.74 4.36
CA LEU A 146 -7.16 14.45 5.01
C LEU A 146 -7.89 14.32 6.35
N ARG A 147 -7.92 15.39 7.14
CA ARG A 147 -8.63 15.41 8.43
C ARG A 147 -10.14 15.30 8.24
N LEU A 148 -10.70 16.02 7.29
CA LEU A 148 -12.14 16.01 7.02
C LEU A 148 -12.60 14.73 6.30
N GLY A 149 -11.76 14.16 5.44
CA GLY A 149 -12.00 12.88 4.76
C GLY A 149 -11.79 11.65 5.67
N ARG A 150 -11.26 11.84 6.87
CA ARG A 150 -11.09 10.77 7.87
C ARG A 150 -12.43 10.41 8.48
N ARG A 151 -13.20 9.56 7.80
CA ARG A 151 -14.36 8.87 8.37
C ARG A 151 -13.96 7.52 8.92
N GLN A 152 -14.47 7.17 10.09
CA GLN A 152 -14.35 5.82 10.63
C GLN A 152 -15.31 4.92 9.86
N VAL A 153 -14.77 4.23 8.87
CA VAL A 153 -15.47 3.18 8.12
C VAL A 153 -14.60 1.96 8.21
N GLN A 154 -15.18 0.85 8.65
CA GLN A 154 -14.48 -0.42 8.67
C GLN A 154 -14.27 -0.88 7.22
N PRO A 155 -13.02 -1.16 6.79
CA PRO A 155 -12.76 -1.84 5.52
C PRO A 155 -13.56 -3.13 5.43
N SER A 156 -14.03 -3.48 4.23
CA SER A 156 -14.63 -4.80 4.02
C SER A 156 -13.56 -5.90 4.07
N PHE A 157 -12.28 -5.50 3.93
CA PHE A 157 -11.13 -6.38 3.76
C PHE A 157 -11.17 -7.22 2.47
N ASP A 158 -12.12 -6.93 1.59
CA ASP A 158 -12.10 -7.31 0.18
C ASP A 158 -11.43 -6.18 -0.61
N ALA A 159 -10.15 -6.38 -0.91
CA ALA A 159 -9.33 -5.36 -1.55
C ALA A 159 -9.84 -4.98 -2.96
N GLU A 160 -10.44 -5.92 -3.70
CA GLU A 160 -11.00 -5.65 -5.02
C GLU A 160 -12.20 -4.73 -4.92
N ARG A 161 -13.12 -5.05 -4.01
CA ARG A 161 -14.31 -4.25 -3.75
C ARG A 161 -13.96 -2.87 -3.20
N ASP A 162 -13.09 -2.80 -2.20
CA ASP A 162 -12.73 -1.55 -1.54
C ASP A 162 -11.98 -0.60 -2.51
N VAL A 163 -11.10 -1.12 -3.37
CA VAL A 163 -10.44 -0.32 -4.43
C VAL A 163 -11.45 0.11 -5.50
N ARG A 164 -12.41 -0.74 -5.89
CA ARG A 164 -13.44 -0.38 -6.84
C ARG A 164 -14.35 0.75 -6.32
N ASP A 165 -14.77 0.66 -5.06
CA ASP A 165 -15.77 1.56 -4.48
C ASP A 165 -15.14 2.86 -3.95
N TRP A 166 -13.94 2.80 -3.38
CA TRP A 166 -13.27 3.95 -2.76
C TRP A 166 -12.13 4.53 -3.61
N GLY A 167 -11.53 3.71 -4.49
CA GLY A 167 -10.29 4.02 -5.18
C GLY A 167 -9.04 3.85 -4.32
N LEU A 168 -7.88 3.97 -4.96
CA LEU A 168 -6.61 3.54 -4.41
C LEU A 168 -6.16 4.40 -3.22
N ALA A 169 -6.27 5.73 -3.32
CA ALA A 169 -5.86 6.62 -2.23
C ALA A 169 -6.66 6.34 -0.94
N ALA A 170 -7.97 6.18 -1.07
CA ALA A 170 -8.86 5.97 0.06
C ALA A 170 -8.74 4.55 0.63
N SER A 171 -8.56 3.52 -0.21
CA SER A 171 -8.33 2.15 0.27
C SER A 171 -7.02 2.07 1.05
N LEU A 172 -5.91 2.60 0.52
CA LEU A 172 -4.61 2.63 1.20
C LEU A 172 -4.69 3.36 2.54
N TRP A 173 -5.34 4.54 2.57
CA TRP A 173 -5.51 5.31 3.79
C TRP A 173 -6.31 4.57 4.85
N ARG A 174 -7.44 3.95 4.48
CA ARG A 174 -8.30 3.23 5.43
C ARG A 174 -7.64 1.97 5.95
N TYR A 175 -6.98 1.20 5.08
CA TYR A 175 -6.22 0.02 5.47
C TYR A 175 -5.06 0.38 6.40
N PHE A 176 -4.37 1.50 6.16
CA PHE A 176 -3.30 2.00 7.03
C PHE A 176 -3.77 2.26 8.46
N TRP A 177 -4.95 2.83 8.63
CA TRP A 177 -5.52 3.09 9.95
C TRP A 177 -6.14 1.84 10.57
N ALA A 178 -6.78 0.98 9.78
CA ALA A 178 -7.34 -0.28 10.25
C ALA A 178 -6.25 -1.23 10.77
N ALA A 179 -5.11 -1.32 10.09
CA ALA A 179 -3.97 -2.13 10.52
C ALA A 179 -3.35 -1.67 11.86
N ARG A 180 -3.58 -0.41 12.27
CA ARG A 180 -3.12 0.15 13.55
C ARG A 180 -4.21 0.19 14.61
N ALA A 181 -5.44 -0.19 14.27
CA ALA A 181 -6.50 -0.26 15.25
C ALA A 181 -6.22 -1.43 16.21
N PRO A 182 -6.35 -1.23 17.54
CA PRO A 182 -6.21 -2.32 18.48
C PRO A 182 -7.31 -3.34 18.20
N VAL A 183 -6.90 -4.61 18.08
CA VAL A 183 -7.83 -5.73 17.92
C VAL A 183 -8.13 -6.30 19.30
N ASP A 184 -9.40 -6.34 19.67
CA ASP A 184 -9.85 -7.05 20.86
C ASP A 184 -9.72 -8.57 20.63
N ARG A 185 -8.66 -9.15 21.17
CA ARG A 185 -8.36 -10.58 21.03
C ARG A 185 -9.36 -11.47 21.79
N ALA A 186 -9.97 -10.96 22.87
CA ALA A 186 -10.97 -11.70 23.62
C ALA A 186 -12.28 -11.81 22.82
N GLY A 187 -12.62 -10.75 22.08
CA GLY A 187 -13.78 -10.71 21.19
C GLY A 187 -13.66 -11.57 19.92
N LEU A 188 -12.48 -12.10 19.58
CA LEU A 188 -12.28 -12.94 18.38
C LEU A 188 -12.88 -14.35 18.51
N GLY A 189 -13.34 -14.73 19.70
CA GLY A 189 -13.91 -16.07 19.94
C GLY A 189 -12.90 -17.19 19.63
N SER A 190 -11.60 -16.93 19.85
CA SER A 190 -10.56 -17.91 19.55
C SER A 190 -10.83 -19.21 20.34
N PRO A 191 -10.78 -20.39 19.71
CA PRO A 191 -10.87 -21.66 20.42
C PRO A 191 -9.71 -21.86 21.41
N PHE A 192 -8.66 -21.01 21.33
CA PHE A 192 -7.52 -20.94 22.24
C PHE A 192 -7.62 -19.80 23.26
N ALA A 193 -8.77 -19.12 23.39
CA ALA A 193 -8.98 -18.02 24.34
C ALA A 193 -9.09 -18.49 25.80
N GLY A 194 -9.10 -19.81 26.05
CA GLY A 194 -9.02 -20.36 27.40
C GLY A 194 -7.67 -20.06 28.09
N GLU A 195 -7.62 -20.22 29.41
CA GLU A 195 -6.35 -20.11 30.14
C GLU A 195 -5.30 -21.02 29.49
N PRO A 196 -4.06 -20.54 29.29
CA PRO A 196 -2.98 -21.40 28.83
C PRO A 196 -2.82 -22.52 29.86
N VAL A 197 -3.27 -23.72 29.50
CA VAL A 197 -3.10 -24.90 30.35
C VAL A 197 -1.59 -25.11 30.45
N PRO A 198 -0.98 -24.97 31.63
CA PRO A 198 0.45 -25.18 31.76
C PRO A 198 0.76 -26.61 31.31
N ALA A 199 1.83 -26.78 30.53
CA ALA A 199 2.23 -28.09 30.00
C ALA A 199 2.43 -29.15 31.11
N SER A 200 2.57 -28.71 32.36
CA SER A 200 2.70 -29.50 33.59
C SER A 200 1.38 -29.79 34.32
N SER A 201 0.22 -29.43 33.77
CA SER A 201 -1.06 -29.61 34.46
C SER A 201 -1.35 -31.12 34.68
N PRO A 202 -1.56 -31.58 35.94
CA PRO A 202 -1.66 -33.00 36.28
C PRO A 202 -2.86 -33.72 35.63
N ALA A 203 -3.79 -32.97 35.02
CA ALA A 203 -4.90 -33.53 34.24
C ALA A 203 -4.43 -34.39 33.04
N LYS A 204 -3.22 -34.16 32.50
CA LYS A 204 -2.61 -35.04 31.48
C LYS A 204 -2.09 -36.36 32.07
N ALA A 205 -1.69 -36.39 33.34
CA ALA A 205 -1.18 -37.60 34.00
C ALA A 205 -2.31 -38.54 34.46
N ALA A 206 -3.48 -38.01 34.84
CA ALA A 206 -4.64 -38.81 35.21
C ALA A 206 -5.34 -39.47 34.01
N ALA A 207 -5.30 -38.85 32.82
CA ALA A 207 -5.84 -39.44 31.58
C ALA A 207 -4.98 -40.58 31.01
N ALA A 208 -3.77 -40.80 31.54
CA ALA A 208 -2.86 -41.86 31.10
C ALA A 208 -2.97 -43.16 31.91
N SER A 209 -3.82 -43.22 32.95
CA SER A 209 -3.85 -44.37 33.88
C SER A 209 -5.24 -44.96 34.17
N GLY A 210 -6.28 -44.63 33.41
CA GLY A 210 -7.60 -45.24 33.55
C GLY A 210 -8.28 -45.50 32.21
N PHE A 211 -8.86 -46.68 32.05
CA PHE A 211 -9.70 -47.10 30.93
C PHE A 211 -10.91 -46.14 30.72
N GLY A 212 -10.69 -45.04 30.00
CA GLY A 212 -11.71 -44.08 29.57
C GLY A 212 -11.10 -43.20 28.49
N GLN A 213 -11.76 -43.11 27.33
CA GLN A 213 -11.20 -42.58 26.09
C GLN A 213 -10.39 -41.28 26.29
N PRO A 214 -9.14 -41.20 25.78
CA PRO A 214 -8.46 -39.94 25.72
C PRO A 214 -9.27 -39.03 24.80
N THR A 215 -9.82 -37.94 25.33
CA THR A 215 -10.25 -36.82 24.48
C THR A 215 -8.99 -36.28 23.85
N SER A 216 -8.63 -36.88 22.71
CA SER A 216 -7.62 -36.41 21.78
C SER A 216 -7.95 -34.96 21.51
N LEU A 217 -7.13 -34.05 22.06
CA LEU A 217 -7.08 -32.72 21.50
C LEU A 217 -6.58 -32.90 20.07
N PRO A 218 -7.21 -32.25 19.08
CA PRO A 218 -6.78 -32.39 17.70
C PRO A 218 -5.33 -31.92 17.57
N ASP A 219 -4.52 -32.67 16.83
CA ASP A 219 -3.17 -32.24 16.48
C ASP A 219 -3.24 -30.94 15.68
N LEU A 220 -2.64 -29.87 16.20
CA LEU A 220 -2.52 -28.61 15.47
C LEU A 220 -1.32 -28.69 14.54
N VAL A 221 -1.57 -29.13 13.30
CA VAL A 221 -0.57 -29.10 12.23
C VAL A 221 -0.61 -27.72 11.57
N SER A 222 0.32 -26.84 11.92
CA SER A 222 0.53 -25.58 11.20
C SER A 222 1.40 -25.83 9.97
N VAL A 223 0.78 -26.01 8.81
CA VAL A 223 1.49 -26.10 7.53
C VAL A 223 1.62 -24.68 6.96
N GLN A 224 2.79 -24.06 7.11
CA GLN A 224 3.12 -22.84 6.37
C GLN A 224 3.62 -23.24 4.98
N SER A 225 2.71 -23.38 4.03
CA SER A 225 3.04 -23.66 2.64
C SER A 225 3.30 -22.35 1.90
N GLU A 226 4.55 -21.88 1.88
CA GLU A 226 4.99 -21.00 0.78
C GLU A 226 5.17 -21.87 -0.47
N SER A 227 4.05 -22.17 -1.11
CA SER A 227 3.99 -22.98 -2.32
C SER A 227 4.46 -22.14 -3.51
N PHE A 228 5.75 -22.24 -3.84
CA PHE A 228 6.32 -21.89 -5.15
C PHE A 228 6.01 -22.97 -6.20
N PHE A 229 4.82 -23.57 -6.14
CA PHE A 229 4.42 -24.61 -7.09
C PHE A 229 4.01 -23.96 -8.41
N ASP A 230 4.91 -24.01 -9.40
CA ASP A 230 4.62 -23.59 -10.76
C ASP A 230 4.11 -24.79 -11.58
N VAL A 231 2.81 -24.82 -11.86
CA VAL A 231 2.16 -25.92 -12.61
C VAL A 231 2.46 -25.85 -14.12
N ARG A 232 3.12 -24.79 -14.61
CA ARG A 232 3.40 -24.58 -16.04
C ARG A 232 4.37 -25.61 -16.62
N ASP A 233 5.16 -26.28 -15.78
CA ASP A 233 6.02 -27.39 -16.20
C ASP A 233 5.26 -28.74 -16.29
N LEU A 234 4.00 -28.79 -15.84
CA LEU A 234 3.16 -29.99 -15.83
C LEU A 234 2.16 -30.06 -16.99
N TRP A 235 2.22 -29.13 -17.95
CA TRP A 235 1.42 -29.23 -19.18
C TRP A 235 2.28 -29.04 -20.43
N PRO A 236 2.25 -29.98 -21.40
CA PRO A 236 2.98 -29.88 -22.66
C PRO A 236 2.41 -28.83 -23.62
#